data_AF-A0A182W6D2-F1
#
_entry.id   AF-A0A182W6D2-F1
#
_cell.length_a   1.000
_cell.length_b   1.000
_cell.length_c   1.000
_cell.angle_alpha   90.00
_cell.angle_beta   90.00
_cell.angle_gamma   90.00
#
_symmetry.space_group_name_H-M   'P 1'
#
loop_
_entity.id
_entity.type
_entity.pdbx_description
1 polymer ?
#
loop_
_entity_poly.entity_id
_entity_poly.type
_entity_poly.pdbx_seq_one_letter_code
_entity_poly.pdbx_strand_id
1 'polypeptide(L)'
;MLWKWLEDNFKYRRKWRHSVLEVGGSHKITRQQYEALLACIDYLEQHIGVYGLFVTGGSVAHVKKIYEKIKSGSPNLLEYLRIVHAPRECAMAFNQFLSIFQVQVLPQRCIDVVSGDVIGVPKRLIALDVLNLLHEEFDDTRLHFAKRYLQLMRRYTLYGYLRPTEVHVVITPYLALAKVFPGPNTRMNMQTKTLTLLELFLMAQLLDDPMSLAAQLHQACVSYRTED
;
A
#
# COMPACT_ATOMS: atom_id res chain seq x y z
N MET A 1 -33.79 -11.98 12.30
CA MET A 1 -32.52 -12.60 11.86
C MET A 1 -31.44 -11.55 11.56
N LEU A 2 -31.76 -10.44 10.88
CA LEU A 2 -30.82 -9.33 10.58
C LEU A 2 -30.23 -8.66 11.84
N TRP A 3 -31.04 -8.49 12.89
CA TRP A 3 -30.62 -7.83 14.14
C TRP A 3 -29.57 -8.62 14.93
N LYS A 4 -29.61 -9.96 14.87
CA LYS A 4 -28.61 -10.82 15.51
C LYS A 4 -27.27 -10.77 14.76
N TRP A 5 -27.30 -10.69 13.43
CA TRP A 5 -26.12 -10.52 12.59
C TRP A 5 -25.47 -9.14 12.81
N LEU A 6 -26.27 -8.08 12.95
CA LEU A 6 -25.77 -6.73 13.28
C LEU A 6 -25.20 -6.68 14.71
N GLU A 7 -25.88 -7.24 15.71
CA GLU A 7 -25.36 -7.29 17.07
C GLU A 7 -24.10 -8.15 17.19
N ASP A 8 -24.00 -9.26 16.47
CA ASP A 8 -22.81 -10.11 16.46
C ASP A 8 -21.63 -9.39 15.77
N ASN A 9 -21.86 -8.71 14.63
CA ASN A 9 -20.83 -7.88 13.99
C ASN A 9 -20.38 -6.68 14.84
N PHE A 10 -21.29 -6.07 15.61
CA PHE A 10 -20.94 -4.95 16.50
C PHE A 10 -20.35 -5.41 17.84
N LYS A 11 -20.70 -6.60 18.35
CA LYS A 11 -20.10 -7.17 19.58
C LYS A 11 -18.65 -7.58 19.37
N TYR A 12 -18.27 -8.06 18.18
CA TYR A 12 -16.87 -8.33 17.85
C TYR A 12 -16.01 -7.05 17.72
N ARG A 13 -16.63 -5.86 17.60
CA ARG A 13 -15.91 -4.56 17.60
C ARG A 13 -15.45 -4.07 18.98
N ARG A 14 -15.75 -4.78 20.10
CA ARG A 14 -15.37 -4.33 21.45
C ARG A 14 -14.51 -5.34 22.21
N LYS A 15 -13.20 -5.27 21.97
CA LYS A 15 -12.06 -5.45 22.92
C LYS A 15 -10.84 -5.99 22.18
N TRP A 16 -10.05 -5.13 21.53
CA TRP A 16 -8.71 -5.56 21.14
C TRP A 16 -7.70 -4.53 21.57
N ARG A 17 -6.60 -4.99 22.19
CA ARG A 17 -5.40 -4.18 22.40
C ARG A 17 -4.83 -3.93 20.99
N HIS A 18 -5.33 -2.88 20.34
CA HIS A 18 -5.35 -2.74 18.88
C HIS A 18 -3.94 -2.45 18.33
N SER A 19 -3.51 -3.30 17.39
CA SER A 19 -2.44 -2.96 16.46
C SER A 19 -2.81 -1.67 15.74
N VAL A 20 -1.86 -0.75 15.59
CA VAL A 20 -2.09 0.55 14.92
C VAL A 20 -2.41 0.34 13.44
N LEU A 21 -1.77 -0.65 12.81
CA LEU A 21 -2.03 -1.04 11.43
C LEU A 21 -2.72 -2.39 11.35
N GLU A 22 -3.44 -2.61 10.26
CA GLU A 22 -3.96 -3.92 9.91
C GLU A 22 -2.83 -4.84 9.46
N VAL A 23 -2.81 -6.05 10.00
CA VAL A 23 -1.75 -7.04 9.79
C VAL A 23 -2.37 -8.41 9.62
N GLY A 24 -1.83 -9.19 8.69
CA GLY A 24 -2.09 -10.61 8.59
C GLY A 24 -1.53 -11.39 9.78
N GLY A 25 -2.28 -12.37 10.27
CA GLY A 25 -1.84 -13.29 11.31
C GLY A 25 -1.82 -12.68 12.72
N SER A 26 -0.81 -13.06 13.52
CA SER A 26 -0.73 -12.75 14.97
C SER A 26 0.16 -11.57 15.32
N HIS A 27 0.75 -10.90 14.32
CA HIS A 27 1.62 -9.74 14.54
C HIS A 27 0.84 -8.53 15.08
N LYS A 28 1.55 -7.56 15.65
CA LYS A 28 1.00 -6.28 16.08
C LYS A 28 1.99 -5.17 15.78
N ILE A 29 1.50 -4.06 15.24
CA ILE A 29 2.27 -2.86 14.99
C ILE A 29 2.05 -1.87 16.13
N THR A 30 3.13 -1.45 16.77
CA THR A 30 3.11 -0.41 17.79
C THR A 30 3.10 0.98 17.14
N ARG A 31 2.71 2.00 17.91
CA ARG A 31 2.76 3.40 17.43
C ARG A 31 4.17 3.85 17.04
N GLN A 32 5.17 3.42 17.79
CA GLN A 32 6.58 3.73 17.49
C GLN A 32 7.06 3.06 16.19
N GLN A 33 6.63 1.83 15.93
CA GLN A 33 6.91 1.15 14.65
C GLN A 33 6.22 1.87 13.49
N TYR A 34 4.98 2.31 13.69
CA TYR A 34 4.25 3.12 12.71
C TYR A 34 4.97 4.44 12.39
N GLU A 35 5.43 5.18 13.40
CA GLU A 35 6.21 6.41 13.21
C GLU A 35 7.54 6.14 12.47
N ALA A 36 8.21 5.03 12.77
CA ALA A 36 9.39 4.59 12.04
C ALA A 36 9.10 4.25 10.57
N LEU A 37 7.95 3.62 10.28
CA LEU A 37 7.52 3.37 8.90
C LEU A 37 7.26 4.66 8.14
N LEU A 38 6.63 5.66 8.77
CA LEU A 38 6.44 6.99 8.17
C LEU A 38 7.77 7.68 7.89
N ALA A 39 8.73 7.60 8.83
CA ALA A 39 10.08 8.11 8.63
C ALA A 39 10.78 7.47 7.41
N CYS A 40 10.58 6.16 7.19
CA CYS A 40 11.05 5.50 5.97
C CYS A 40 10.38 6.08 4.72
N ILE A 41 9.06 6.28 4.73
CA ILE A 41 8.33 6.85 3.60
C ILE A 41 8.86 8.24 3.27
N ASP A 42 8.96 9.14 4.26
CA ASP A 42 9.45 10.50 4.07
C ASP A 42 10.89 10.52 3.51
N TYR A 43 11.75 9.64 4.01
CA TYR A 43 13.12 9.52 3.52
C TYR A 43 13.17 8.98 2.08
N LEU A 44 12.36 7.99 1.74
CA LEU A 44 12.31 7.40 0.40
C LEU A 44 11.73 8.37 -0.63
N GLU A 45 10.71 9.14 -0.26
CA GLU A 45 10.15 10.18 -1.13
C GLU A 45 11.20 11.25 -1.48
N GLN A 46 12.07 11.64 -0.55
CA GLN A 46 13.17 12.58 -0.79
C GLN A 46 14.24 12.02 -1.73
N HIS A 47 14.34 10.70 -1.85
CA HIS A 47 15.38 10.00 -2.62
C HIS A 47 14.80 9.17 -3.76
N ILE A 48 13.61 9.52 -4.26
CA ILE A 48 12.86 8.71 -5.22
C ILE A 48 13.64 8.42 -6.52
N GLY A 49 14.50 9.35 -6.93
CA GLY A 49 15.36 9.24 -8.11
C GLY A 49 16.62 8.38 -7.92
N VAL A 50 16.81 7.71 -6.79
CA VAL A 50 17.97 6.83 -6.60
C VAL A 50 17.78 5.51 -7.36
N TYR A 51 18.83 5.08 -8.05
CA TYR A 51 18.82 3.82 -8.79
C TYR A 51 18.56 2.61 -7.89
N GLY A 52 17.66 1.73 -8.31
CA GLY A 52 17.52 0.39 -7.73
C GLY A 52 16.84 0.34 -6.35
N LEU A 53 16.06 1.36 -5.96
CA LEU A 53 15.14 1.27 -4.82
C LEU A 53 14.22 0.04 -4.98
N PHE A 54 13.95 -0.66 -3.88
CA PHE A 54 13.12 -1.88 -3.82
C PHE A 54 13.60 -3.07 -4.67
N VAL A 55 14.61 -2.91 -5.52
CA VAL A 55 15.11 -3.94 -6.44
C VAL A 55 16.49 -4.43 -6.02
N THR A 56 17.41 -3.52 -5.66
CA THR A 56 18.79 -3.87 -5.31
C THR A 56 19.09 -3.53 -3.86
N GLY A 57 19.53 -4.53 -3.09
CA GLY A 57 19.63 -4.39 -1.63
C GLY A 57 20.90 -3.82 -1.04
N GLY A 58 21.80 -3.26 -1.87
CA GLY A 58 23.02 -2.62 -1.40
C GLY A 58 23.76 -3.44 -0.33
N SER A 59 24.11 -2.82 0.80
CA SER A 59 24.75 -3.49 1.93
C SER A 59 23.74 -4.26 2.80
N VAL A 60 23.86 -5.59 2.84
CA VAL A 60 23.04 -6.48 3.69
C VAL A 60 23.15 -6.10 5.18
N ALA A 61 24.33 -5.69 5.63
CA ALA A 61 24.53 -5.26 7.01
C ALA A 61 23.73 -3.99 7.34
N HIS A 62 23.65 -3.04 6.40
CA HIS A 62 22.84 -1.84 6.55
C HIS A 62 21.34 -2.14 6.49
N VAL A 63 20.90 -3.02 5.59
CA VAL A 63 19.50 -3.49 5.54
C VAL A 63 19.09 -4.05 6.89
N LYS A 64 19.88 -4.98 7.46
CA LYS A 64 19.60 -5.58 8.77
C LYS A 64 19.54 -4.52 9.88
N LYS A 65 20.48 -3.58 9.90
CA LYS A 65 20.52 -2.51 10.91
C LYS A 65 19.33 -1.56 10.82
N ILE A 66 18.90 -1.19 9.61
CA ILE A 66 17.70 -0.38 9.40
C ILE A 66 16.45 -1.16 9.81
N TYR A 67 16.35 -2.43 9.40
CA TYR A 67 15.24 -3.30 9.78
C TYR A 67 15.09 -3.41 11.31
N GLU A 68 16.17 -3.63 12.05
CA GLU A 68 16.11 -3.68 13.52
C GLU A 68 15.67 -2.35 14.13
N LYS A 69 16.05 -1.21 13.53
CA LYS A 69 15.58 0.12 13.98
C LYS A 69 14.09 0.34 13.71
N ILE A 70 13.57 -0.14 12.58
CA ILE A 70 12.13 -0.14 12.30
C ILE A 70 11.41 -1.02 13.32
N LYS A 71 11.90 -2.25 13.51
CA LYS A 71 11.33 -3.23 14.44
C LYS A 71 11.32 -2.74 15.89
N SER A 72 12.36 -2.04 16.32
CA SER A 72 12.43 -1.44 17.67
C SER A 72 11.62 -0.14 17.80
N GLY A 73 11.05 0.40 16.72
CA GLY A 73 10.36 1.69 16.73
C GLY A 73 11.28 2.86 17.07
N SER A 74 12.51 2.89 16.53
CA SER A 74 13.52 3.90 16.88
C SER A 74 13.06 5.32 16.50
N PRO A 75 12.96 6.27 17.45
CA PRO A 75 12.50 7.64 17.16
C PRO A 75 13.50 8.41 16.29
N ASN A 76 14.78 8.03 16.32
CA ASN A 76 15.85 8.68 15.58
C ASN A 76 16.11 8.01 14.22
N LEU A 77 15.17 7.22 13.70
CA LEU A 77 15.36 6.50 12.45
C LEU A 77 15.59 7.45 11.27
N LEU A 78 14.79 8.52 11.15
CA LEU A 78 14.93 9.48 10.05
C LEU A 78 16.32 10.14 10.04
N GLU A 79 16.77 10.59 11.21
CA GLU A 79 18.10 11.20 11.35
C GLU A 79 19.21 10.20 11.03
N TYR A 80 19.09 8.97 11.53
CA TYR A 80 20.01 7.90 11.18
C TYR A 80 20.07 7.67 9.66
N LEU A 81 18.92 7.61 8.98
CA LEU A 81 18.85 7.40 7.53
C LEU A 81 19.55 8.52 6.75
N ARG A 82 19.37 9.78 7.17
CA ARG A 82 20.05 10.95 6.59
C ARG A 82 21.57 10.88 6.75
N ILE A 83 22.06 10.48 7.93
CA ILE A 83 23.49 10.37 8.20
C ILE A 83 24.14 9.25 7.37
N VAL A 84 23.53 8.06 7.32
CA VAL A 84 24.12 6.91 6.63
C VAL A 84 23.88 6.92 5.12
N HIS A 85 22.96 7.77 4.65
CA HIS A 85 22.65 8.01 3.25
C HIS A 85 22.39 6.72 2.44
N ALA A 86 21.56 5.81 2.99
CA ALA A 86 21.34 4.45 2.49
C ALA A 86 19.88 4.21 2.00
N PRO A 87 19.44 4.86 0.91
CA PRO A 87 18.05 4.82 0.42
C PRO A 87 17.64 3.45 -0.15
N ARG A 88 18.55 2.72 -0.82
CA ARG A 88 18.27 1.36 -1.31
C ARG A 88 18.04 0.39 -0.16
N GLU A 89 18.89 0.46 0.85
CA GLU A 89 18.83 -0.39 2.02
C GLU A 89 17.60 -0.06 2.88
N CYS A 90 17.22 1.22 2.95
CA CYS A 90 15.95 1.66 3.55
C CYS A 90 14.76 1.05 2.81
N ALA A 91 14.73 1.12 1.49
CA ALA A 91 13.66 0.55 0.67
C ALA A 91 13.52 -0.96 0.90
N MET A 92 14.63 -1.69 0.96
CA MET A 92 14.63 -3.13 1.25
C MET A 92 14.18 -3.45 2.66
N ALA A 93 14.70 -2.75 3.68
CA ALA A 93 14.33 -2.98 5.07
C ALA A 93 12.86 -2.68 5.33
N PHE A 94 12.36 -1.58 4.77
CA PHE A 94 10.94 -1.22 4.77
C PHE A 94 10.10 -2.31 4.08
N ASN A 95 10.53 -2.76 2.89
CA ASN A 95 9.86 -3.81 2.15
C ASN A 95 9.78 -5.12 2.95
N GLN A 96 10.89 -5.54 3.53
CA GLN A 96 11.02 -6.73 4.35
C GLN A 96 10.14 -6.65 5.61
N PHE A 97 10.09 -5.51 6.28
CA PHE A 97 9.24 -5.32 7.46
C PHE A 97 7.76 -5.53 7.13
N LEU A 98 7.26 -4.86 6.08
CA LEU A 98 5.86 -5.00 5.68
C LEU A 98 5.51 -6.45 5.32
N SER A 99 6.41 -7.17 4.66
CA SER A 99 6.19 -8.58 4.30
C SER A 99 6.20 -9.52 5.52
N ILE A 100 7.16 -9.37 6.43
CA ILE A 100 7.27 -10.25 7.62
C ILE A 100 6.09 -10.03 8.57
N PHE A 101 5.74 -8.76 8.82
CA PHE A 101 4.61 -8.41 9.68
C PHE A 101 3.26 -8.50 8.95
N GLN A 102 3.27 -8.86 7.66
CA GLN A 102 2.08 -8.97 6.81
C GLN A 102 1.18 -7.72 6.88
N VAL A 103 1.80 -6.53 6.86
CA VAL A 103 1.07 -5.26 6.95
C VAL A 103 0.16 -5.11 5.74
N GLN A 104 -1.13 -4.94 5.98
CA GLN A 104 -2.13 -4.77 4.95
C GLN A 104 -2.29 -3.29 4.61
N VAL A 105 -1.94 -2.93 3.37
CA VAL A 105 -2.12 -1.56 2.85
C VAL A 105 -3.57 -1.33 2.41
N LEU A 106 -4.25 -2.36 1.94
CA LEU A 106 -5.67 -2.35 1.60
C LEU A 106 -6.44 -3.26 2.56
N PRO A 107 -7.67 -2.90 2.95
CA PRO A 107 -8.55 -3.79 3.69
C PRO A 107 -8.97 -4.98 2.83
N GLN A 108 -9.38 -6.08 3.48
CA GLN A 108 -9.77 -7.31 2.79
C GLN A 108 -10.84 -7.08 1.71
N ARG A 109 -11.84 -6.23 1.96
CA ARG A 109 -12.89 -5.94 0.97
C ARG A 109 -12.33 -5.26 -0.29
N CYS A 110 -11.37 -4.36 -0.15
CA CYS A 110 -10.66 -3.78 -1.30
C CYS A 110 -9.86 -4.84 -2.06
N ILE A 111 -9.20 -5.75 -1.34
CA ILE A 111 -8.45 -6.87 -1.91
C ILE A 111 -9.37 -7.78 -2.73
N ASP A 112 -10.57 -8.06 -2.22
CA ASP A 112 -11.58 -8.88 -2.87
C ASP A 112 -12.08 -8.22 -4.16
N VAL A 113 -12.32 -6.90 -4.14
CA VAL A 113 -12.70 -6.12 -5.34
C VAL A 113 -11.63 -6.22 -6.43
N VAL A 114 -10.34 -6.05 -6.09
CA VAL A 114 -9.27 -6.19 -7.09
C VAL A 114 -9.12 -7.64 -7.56
N SER A 115 -9.42 -8.61 -6.70
CA SER A 115 -9.28 -10.05 -7.00
C SER A 115 -10.45 -10.65 -7.77
N GLY A 116 -11.63 -10.00 -7.76
CA GLY A 116 -12.87 -10.52 -8.33
C GLY A 116 -12.89 -10.72 -9.85
N ASP A 117 -11.86 -10.25 -10.57
CA ASP A 117 -11.64 -10.44 -12.02
C ASP A 117 -12.92 -10.33 -12.86
N VAL A 118 -13.59 -9.18 -12.78
CA VAL A 118 -14.83 -8.94 -13.52
C VAL A 118 -14.51 -8.68 -14.99
N ILE A 119 -14.96 -9.59 -15.86
CA ILE A 119 -14.81 -9.49 -17.32
C ILE A 119 -15.57 -8.26 -17.81
N GLY A 120 -14.98 -7.50 -18.74
CA GLY A 120 -15.59 -6.31 -19.35
C GLY A 120 -15.42 -5.02 -18.53
N VAL A 121 -15.12 -5.10 -17.23
CA VAL A 121 -14.98 -3.90 -16.39
C VAL A 121 -13.58 -3.28 -16.56
N PRO A 122 -13.48 -1.98 -16.89
CA PRO A 122 -12.21 -1.28 -16.98
C PRO A 122 -11.43 -1.29 -15.66
N LYS A 123 -10.11 -1.54 -15.72
CA LYS A 123 -9.26 -1.58 -14.50
C LYS A 123 -9.21 -0.25 -13.77
N ARG A 124 -9.33 0.86 -14.52
CA ARG A 124 -9.51 2.20 -13.97
C ARG A 124 -10.76 2.29 -13.09
N LEU A 125 -11.89 1.72 -13.52
CA LEU A 125 -13.14 1.76 -12.74
C LEU A 125 -13.00 0.97 -11.43
N ILE A 126 -12.39 -0.22 -11.50
CA ILE A 126 -12.07 -1.03 -10.31
C ILE A 126 -11.16 -0.26 -9.35
N ALA A 127 -10.12 0.40 -9.86
CA ALA A 127 -9.20 1.18 -9.03
C ALA A 127 -9.89 2.39 -8.37
N LEU A 128 -10.76 3.11 -9.08
CA LEU A 128 -11.55 4.22 -8.50
C LEU A 128 -12.47 3.72 -7.39
N ASP A 129 -13.14 2.57 -7.59
CA ASP A 129 -14.00 1.95 -6.59
C ASP A 129 -13.20 1.56 -5.34
N VAL A 130 -12.02 0.97 -5.51
CA VAL A 130 -11.11 0.63 -4.40
C VAL A 130 -10.66 1.87 -3.63
N LEU A 131 -10.30 2.96 -4.32
CA LEU A 131 -9.92 4.21 -3.65
C LEU A 131 -11.09 4.81 -2.86
N ASN A 132 -12.30 4.75 -3.40
CA ASN A 132 -13.50 5.21 -2.71
C ASN A 132 -13.79 4.35 -1.47
N LEU A 133 -13.70 3.03 -1.63
CA LEU A 133 -13.93 2.05 -0.57
C LEU A 133 -12.94 2.17 0.60
N LEU A 134 -11.70 2.61 0.34
CA LEU A 134 -10.71 2.84 1.40
C LEU A 134 -11.19 3.83 2.47
N HIS A 135 -11.96 4.86 2.07
CA HIS A 135 -12.51 5.84 2.99
C HIS A 135 -13.61 5.28 3.90
N GLU A 136 -14.28 4.20 3.47
CA GLU A 136 -15.36 3.56 4.23
C GLU A 136 -14.82 2.49 5.21
N GLU A 137 -13.72 1.83 4.85
CA GLU A 137 -13.24 0.62 5.54
C GLU A 137 -12.15 0.89 6.60
N PHE A 138 -11.30 1.90 6.38
CA PHE A 138 -10.19 2.21 7.30
C PHE A 138 -10.48 3.41 8.20
N ASP A 139 -10.03 3.32 9.46
CA ASP A 139 -9.97 4.46 10.38
C ASP A 139 -8.86 5.45 10.00
N ASP A 140 -8.84 6.63 10.64
CA ASP A 140 -7.91 7.72 10.31
C ASP A 140 -6.44 7.29 10.25
N THR A 141 -5.99 6.38 11.12
CA THR A 141 -4.57 6.00 11.18
C THR A 141 -4.22 4.99 10.09
N ARG A 142 -5.06 3.98 9.87
CA ARG A 142 -4.86 3.00 8.79
C ARG A 142 -5.02 3.64 7.43
N LEU A 143 -6.01 4.52 7.29
CA LEU A 143 -6.24 5.30 6.08
C LEU A 143 -5.05 6.21 5.80
N HIS A 144 -4.52 6.90 6.82
CA HIS A 144 -3.31 7.71 6.66
C HIS A 144 -2.13 6.87 6.17
N PHE A 145 -1.88 5.70 6.76
CA PHE A 145 -0.81 4.81 6.30
C PHE A 145 -1.02 4.38 4.84
N ALA A 146 -2.23 3.93 4.49
CA ALA A 146 -2.58 3.51 3.14
C ALA A 146 -2.34 4.63 2.13
N LYS A 147 -2.81 5.86 2.42
CA LYS A 147 -2.55 7.05 1.61
C LYS A 147 -1.07 7.27 1.39
N ARG A 148 -0.28 7.34 2.46
CA ARG A 148 1.17 7.60 2.38
C ARG A 148 1.90 6.51 1.60
N TYR A 149 1.54 5.24 1.79
CA TYR A 149 2.12 4.14 1.04
C TYR A 149 1.76 4.22 -0.46
N LEU A 150 0.47 4.40 -0.79
CA LEU A 150 0.02 4.49 -2.18
C LEU A 150 0.63 5.68 -2.91
N GLN A 151 0.79 6.82 -2.23
CA GLN A 151 1.49 8.00 -2.75
C GLN A 151 2.98 7.74 -2.97
N LEU A 152 3.67 7.04 -2.06
CA LEU A 152 5.06 6.61 -2.27
C LEU A 152 5.18 5.72 -3.51
N MET A 153 4.28 4.73 -3.67
CA MET A 153 4.28 3.84 -4.84
C MET A 153 3.95 4.59 -6.13
N ARG A 154 3.04 5.57 -6.08
CA ARG A 154 2.77 6.49 -7.20
C ARG A 154 4.01 7.28 -7.59
N ARG A 155 4.68 7.92 -6.62
CA ARG A 155 5.92 8.68 -6.85
C ARG A 155 7.01 7.79 -7.43
N TYR A 156 7.14 6.57 -6.91
CA TYR A 156 8.10 5.60 -7.43
C TYR A 156 7.77 5.18 -8.87
N THR A 157 6.49 4.95 -9.19
CA THR A 157 6.04 4.60 -10.54
C THR A 157 6.35 5.71 -11.55
N LEU A 158 6.17 6.98 -11.15
CA LEU A 158 6.31 8.13 -12.06
C LEU A 158 7.73 8.67 -12.16
N TYR A 159 8.49 8.61 -11.06
CA TYR A 159 9.77 9.33 -10.91
C TYR A 159 10.92 8.45 -10.42
N GLY A 160 10.69 7.15 -10.22
CA GLY A 160 11.74 6.22 -9.86
C GLY A 160 12.86 6.20 -10.91
N TYR A 161 14.07 5.85 -10.49
CA TYR A 161 15.18 5.67 -11.42
C TYR A 161 15.48 4.19 -11.68
N LEU A 162 14.90 3.66 -12.75
CA LEU A 162 15.26 2.41 -13.42
C LEU A 162 15.27 2.72 -14.92
N ARG A 163 16.35 2.34 -15.60
CA ARG A 163 16.43 2.43 -17.06
C ARG A 163 16.19 1.03 -17.66
N PRO A 164 15.36 0.90 -18.71
CA PRO A 164 14.51 1.94 -19.31
C PRO A 164 13.31 2.34 -18.41
N THR A 165 12.83 3.60 -18.54
CA THR A 165 11.69 4.17 -17.80
C THR A 165 10.38 3.38 -17.97
N GLU A 166 10.24 2.62 -19.05
CA GLU A 166 9.08 1.76 -19.35
C GLU A 166 8.97 0.57 -18.37
N VAL A 167 10.07 0.23 -17.69
CA VAL A 167 10.12 -0.88 -16.74
C VAL A 167 9.37 -0.57 -15.42
N HIS A 168 9.14 0.70 -15.08
CA HIS A 168 8.51 1.11 -13.80
C HIS A 168 7.05 0.73 -13.72
N VAL A 169 6.34 0.95 -14.83
CA VAL A 169 4.93 0.63 -15.03
C VAL A 169 4.70 -0.87 -14.85
N VAL A 170 5.70 -1.67 -15.21
CA VAL A 170 5.67 -3.12 -15.10
C VAL A 170 6.15 -3.60 -13.73
N ILE A 171 7.25 -3.09 -13.17
CA ILE A 171 7.85 -3.64 -11.93
C ILE A 171 7.14 -3.17 -10.66
N THR A 172 6.68 -1.92 -10.61
CA THR A 172 6.15 -1.34 -9.36
C THR A 172 4.94 -2.11 -8.81
N PRO A 173 3.96 -2.50 -9.64
CA PRO A 173 2.84 -3.31 -9.16
C PRO A 173 3.27 -4.73 -8.75
N TYR A 174 4.30 -5.31 -9.37
CA TYR A 174 4.86 -6.61 -8.97
C TYR A 174 5.51 -6.55 -7.58
N LEU A 175 6.23 -5.47 -7.27
CA LEU A 175 6.85 -5.26 -5.95
C LEU A 175 5.79 -5.04 -4.85
N ALA A 176 4.66 -4.43 -5.20
CA ALA A 176 3.57 -4.20 -4.26
C ALA A 176 2.65 -5.41 -4.08
N LEU A 177 2.59 -6.33 -5.06
CA LEU A 177 1.64 -7.45 -5.12
C LEU A 177 1.63 -8.30 -3.83
N ALA A 178 2.79 -8.68 -3.31
CA ALA A 178 2.87 -9.49 -2.09
C ALA A 178 2.42 -8.74 -0.81
N LYS A 179 2.40 -7.41 -0.84
CA LYS A 179 1.99 -6.56 0.30
C LYS A 179 0.54 -6.12 0.22
N VAL A 180 0.01 -5.99 -1.00
CA VAL A 180 -1.39 -5.66 -1.22
C VAL A 180 -2.26 -6.92 -1.19
N PHE A 181 -1.72 -8.07 -1.61
CA PHE A 181 -2.43 -9.36 -1.64
C PHE A 181 -1.70 -10.42 -0.77
N PRO A 182 -1.85 -10.39 0.56
CA PRO A 182 -1.33 -11.46 1.41
C PRO A 182 -2.14 -12.74 1.20
N GLY A 183 -1.54 -13.78 0.60
CA GLY A 183 -2.19 -15.10 0.48
C GLY A 183 -1.55 -16.03 -0.55
N PRO A 184 -1.91 -17.32 -0.58
CA PRO A 184 -1.34 -18.31 -1.51
C PRO A 184 -1.70 -18.05 -2.98
N ASN A 185 -2.73 -17.24 -3.24
CA ASN A 185 -3.28 -17.00 -4.59
C ASN A 185 -2.74 -15.72 -5.26
N THR A 186 -1.64 -15.14 -4.78
CA THR A 186 -1.02 -13.94 -5.36
C THR A 186 -0.63 -14.14 -6.84
N ARG A 187 -0.30 -15.38 -7.25
CA ARG A 187 0.15 -15.71 -8.61
C ARG A 187 -0.99 -15.88 -9.62
N MET A 188 -2.21 -16.18 -9.18
CA MET A 188 -3.37 -16.26 -10.07
C MET A 188 -3.82 -14.85 -10.47
N ASN A 189 -4.08 -14.65 -11.76
CA ASN A 189 -4.50 -13.37 -12.36
C ASN A 189 -3.51 -12.22 -12.10
N MET A 190 -2.22 -12.54 -12.04
CA MET A 190 -1.15 -11.58 -11.72
C MET A 190 -1.13 -10.39 -12.67
N GLN A 191 -1.32 -10.62 -13.97
CA GLN A 191 -1.38 -9.56 -14.98
C GLN A 191 -2.54 -8.60 -14.72
N THR A 192 -3.74 -9.13 -14.51
CA THR A 192 -4.94 -8.34 -14.18
C THR A 192 -4.73 -7.51 -12.91
N LYS A 193 -4.23 -8.13 -11.83
CA LYS A 193 -3.95 -7.46 -10.56
C LYS A 193 -2.89 -6.36 -10.70
N THR A 194 -1.86 -6.61 -11.51
CA THR A 194 -0.79 -5.64 -11.80
C THR A 194 -1.35 -4.40 -12.50
N LEU A 195 -2.22 -4.59 -13.50
CA LEU A 195 -2.86 -3.48 -14.21
C LEU A 195 -3.78 -2.66 -13.29
N THR A 196 -4.60 -3.32 -12.47
CA THR A 196 -5.44 -2.61 -11.49
C THR A 196 -4.60 -1.85 -10.45
N LEU A 197 -3.51 -2.46 -9.96
CA LEU A 197 -2.60 -1.79 -9.04
C LEU A 197 -1.90 -0.58 -9.65
N LEU A 198 -1.52 -0.67 -10.93
CA LEU A 198 -0.96 0.48 -11.66
C LEU A 198 -1.96 1.63 -11.70
N GLU A 199 -3.20 1.37 -12.12
CA GLU A 199 -4.28 2.35 -12.12
C GLU A 199 -4.50 2.95 -10.73
N LEU A 200 -4.50 2.10 -9.70
CA LEU A 200 -4.60 2.51 -8.30
C LEU A 200 -3.49 3.49 -7.90
N PHE A 201 -2.23 3.20 -8.27
CA PHE A 201 -1.11 4.08 -7.97
C PHE A 201 -1.23 5.40 -8.73
N LEU A 202 -1.53 5.38 -10.03
CA LEU A 202 -1.66 6.60 -10.83
C LEU A 202 -2.74 7.53 -10.27
N MET A 203 -3.83 6.96 -9.75
CA MET A 203 -4.96 7.69 -9.18
C MET A 203 -4.88 7.93 -7.68
N ALA A 204 -3.84 7.47 -6.98
CA ALA A 204 -3.73 7.59 -5.52
C ALA A 204 -3.81 9.04 -5.00
N GLN A 205 -3.48 10.02 -5.84
CA GLN A 205 -3.66 11.45 -5.52
C GLN A 205 -5.11 11.86 -5.23
N LEU A 206 -6.10 11.10 -5.73
CA LEU A 206 -7.52 11.36 -5.50
C LEU A 206 -7.94 11.09 -4.04
N LEU A 207 -7.13 10.36 -3.27
CA LEU A 207 -7.39 10.16 -1.83
C LEU A 207 -7.30 11.46 -1.03
N ASP A 208 -6.67 12.51 -1.57
CA ASP A 208 -6.58 13.83 -0.94
C ASP A 208 -7.79 14.72 -1.29
N ASP A 209 -8.57 14.36 -2.30
CA ASP A 209 -9.77 15.08 -2.76
C ASP A 209 -10.95 14.11 -2.99
N PRO A 210 -11.73 13.81 -1.92
CA PRO A 210 -12.88 12.92 -2.00
C PRO A 210 -13.95 13.37 -3.00
N MET A 211 -14.08 14.69 -3.22
CA MET A 211 -15.06 15.23 -4.17
C MET A 211 -14.62 14.95 -5.61
N SER A 212 -13.34 15.17 -5.93
CA SER A 212 -12.81 14.78 -7.24
C SER A 212 -12.84 13.27 -7.45
N LEU A 213 -12.60 12.47 -6.41
CA LEU A 213 -12.69 11.00 -6.49
C LEU A 213 -14.11 10.56 -6.86
N ALA A 214 -15.12 11.08 -6.14
CA ALA A 214 -16.52 10.77 -6.41
C ALA A 214 -16.95 11.20 -7.83
N ALA A 215 -16.50 12.37 -8.28
CA ALA A 215 -16.79 12.86 -9.64
C ALA A 215 -16.18 11.95 -10.72
N GLN A 216 -14.92 11.54 -10.56
CA GLN A 216 -14.27 10.64 -11.53
C GLN A 216 -14.89 9.24 -11.52
N LEU A 217 -15.25 8.71 -10.34
CA LEU A 217 -15.97 7.45 -10.23
C LEU A 217 -17.32 7.51 -10.94
N HIS A 218 -18.08 8.58 -10.72
CA HIS A 218 -19.37 8.79 -11.40
C HIS A 218 -19.20 8.86 -12.92
N GLN A 219 -18.23 9.65 -13.41
CA GLN A 219 -17.95 9.75 -14.84
C GLN A 219 -17.55 8.40 -15.46
N ALA A 220 -16.71 7.62 -14.78
CA ALA A 220 -16.30 6.30 -15.25
C ALA A 220 -17.48 5.31 -15.28
N CYS A 221 -18.36 5.35 -14.28
CA CYS A 221 -19.60 4.55 -14.25
C CYS A 221 -20.56 4.91 -15.39
N VAL A 222 -20.73 6.20 -15.69
CA VAL A 222 -21.58 6.65 -16.80
C VAL A 222 -21.01 6.18 -18.13
N SER A 223 -19.70 6.37 -18.34
CA SER A 223 -19.01 6.00 -19.59
C SER A 223 -19.12 4.49 -19.85
N TYR A 224 -18.92 3.67 -18.82
CA TYR A 224 -19.05 2.21 -18.93
C TYR A 224 -20.46 1.77 -19.32
N ARG A 225 -21.50 2.39 -18.73
CA ARG A 225 -22.92 2.10 -19.07
C ARG A 225 -23.33 2.52 -20.48
N THR A 226 -22.56 3.41 -21.12
CA THR A 226 -22.84 3.87 -22.49
C THR A 226 -22.08 3.09 -23.56
N GLU A 227 -21.11 2.27 -23.16
CA GLU A 227 -20.30 1.43 -24.06
C GLU A 227 -20.82 -0.02 -24.18
N ASP A 228 -21.74 -0.43 -23.30
CA ASP A 228 -22.52 -1.68 -23.35
C ASP A 228 -23.86 -1.48 -24.08
#